data_AF-A0A7X9B8P9-F1
#
_entry.id   AF-A0A7X9B8P9-F1
#
_cell.length_a   1.000
_cell.length_b   1.000
_cell.length_c   1.000
_cell.angle_alpha   90.00
_cell.angle_beta   90.00
_cell.angle_gamma   90.00
#
_symmetry.space_group_name_H-M   'P 1'
#
loop_
_entity.id
_entity.type
_entity.pdbx_description
1 polymer ?
#
loop_
_entity_poly.entity_id
_entity_poly.type
_entity_poly.pdbx_seq_one_letter_code
_entity_poly.pdbx_strand_id
1 'polypeptide(L)'
;MNHNEKKIIIVLFIVAVLLAGYTWGYPIVKNMMIQKNIEDTLRDVKNVENPSALNQTGAEPNMGFSENNDIIKILDSSKEVYLESISGADYLVYLGKEEKSKIEELLSDLAIDNASQLIIDEQYYNFALHIQNQNTKIFFGEDVIFTGSASYWVDSEELINITAELEKIYLKHVNEFIQGIKSASLTLETMTEGIRLNFSDKDIIKSLQESIVLNRIIYDRTIPSEQYLYKMTITSDARSAVLVIIDDSVLRLSIIGEDAYFEYEPGLISAIRSYIK
;
A
#
# COMPACT_ATOMS: atom_id res chain seq x y z
N MET A 1 24.41 -42.52 -16.80
CA MET A 1 24.38 -41.37 -15.87
C MET A 1 25.12 -41.76 -14.59
N ASN A 2 26.34 -41.24 -14.41
CA ASN A 2 27.22 -41.61 -13.32
C ASN A 2 26.74 -40.97 -11.99
N HIS A 3 27.14 -41.52 -10.85
CA HIS A 3 26.60 -41.15 -9.53
C HIS A 3 26.74 -39.64 -9.21
N ASN A 4 27.75 -38.98 -9.75
CA ASN A 4 27.97 -37.53 -9.60
C ASN A 4 26.98 -36.69 -10.42
N GLU A 5 26.56 -37.14 -11.60
CA GLU A 5 25.56 -36.44 -12.43
C GLU A 5 24.17 -36.48 -11.79
N LYS A 6 23.83 -37.60 -11.13
CA LYS A 6 22.59 -37.73 -10.35
C LYS A 6 22.55 -36.75 -9.16
N LYS A 7 23.67 -36.55 -8.47
CA LYS A 7 23.74 -35.61 -7.32
C LYS A 7 23.59 -34.16 -7.77
N ILE A 8 24.20 -33.77 -8.89
CA ILE A 8 24.09 -32.40 -9.41
C ILE A 8 22.65 -32.08 -9.84
N ILE A 9 21.97 -33.02 -10.50
CA ILE A 9 20.56 -32.84 -10.91
C ILE A 9 19.64 -32.73 -9.68
N ILE A 10 19.87 -33.53 -8.64
CA ILE A 10 19.06 -33.46 -7.41
C ILE A 10 19.28 -32.13 -6.68
N VAL A 11 20.51 -31.64 -6.61
CA VAL A 11 20.80 -30.33 -5.99
C VAL A 11 20.18 -29.18 -6.78
N LEU A 12 20.26 -29.21 -8.12
CA LEU A 12 19.60 -28.21 -8.98
C LEU A 12 18.07 -28.26 -8.85
N PHE A 13 17.49 -29.45 -8.70
CA PHE A 13 16.05 -29.60 -8.48
C PHE A 13 15.62 -29.08 -7.12
N ILE A 14 16.41 -29.33 -6.05
CA ILE A 14 16.12 -28.80 -4.71
C ILE A 14 16.25 -27.27 -4.69
N VAL A 15 17.27 -26.70 -5.35
CA VAL A 15 17.44 -25.24 -5.46
C VAL A 15 16.32 -24.60 -6.28
N ALA A 16 15.87 -25.25 -7.36
CA ALA A 16 14.72 -24.78 -8.15
C ALA A 16 13.40 -24.86 -7.37
N VAL A 17 13.18 -25.91 -6.57
CA VAL A 17 12.00 -26.05 -5.70
C VAL A 17 12.03 -25.04 -4.54
N LEU A 18 13.20 -24.75 -3.98
CA LEU A 18 13.36 -23.71 -2.95
C LEU A 18 13.16 -22.30 -3.52
N LEU A 19 13.68 -22.01 -4.72
CA LEU A 19 13.46 -20.74 -5.41
C LEU A 19 11.99 -20.56 -5.81
N ALA A 20 11.30 -21.61 -6.28
CA ALA A 20 9.88 -21.57 -6.60
C ALA A 20 9.00 -21.43 -5.34
N GLY A 21 9.38 -22.05 -4.22
CA GLY A 21 8.72 -21.86 -2.93
C GLY A 21 8.88 -20.44 -2.36
N TYR A 22 10.03 -19.81 -2.61
CA TYR A 22 10.30 -18.43 -2.17
C TYR A 22 9.62 -17.38 -3.05
N THR A 23 9.48 -17.62 -4.36
CA THR A 23 8.91 -16.64 -5.30
C THR A 23 7.39 -16.70 -5.38
N TRP A 24 6.76 -17.85 -5.14
CA TRP A 24 5.29 -18.02 -5.30
C TRP A 24 4.54 -18.29 -3.99
N GLY A 25 5.21 -18.77 -2.94
CA GLY A 25 4.54 -19.18 -1.69
C GLY A 25 4.54 -18.13 -0.58
N TYR A 26 5.58 -17.31 -0.48
CA TYR A 26 5.76 -16.46 0.70
C TYR A 26 4.78 -15.27 0.78
N PRO A 27 4.46 -14.53 -0.30
CA PRO A 27 3.47 -13.46 -0.24
C PRO A 27 2.04 -13.99 -0.07
N ILE A 28 1.69 -15.08 -0.76
CA ILE A 28 0.33 -15.63 -0.80
C ILE A 28 -0.03 -16.32 0.52
N VAL A 29 0.89 -17.11 1.09
CA VAL A 29 0.66 -17.76 2.40
C VAL A 29 0.71 -16.75 3.54
N LYS A 30 1.52 -15.68 3.43
CA LYS A 30 1.55 -14.58 4.41
C LYS A 30 0.24 -13.77 4.37
N ASN A 31 -0.30 -13.45 3.19
CA ASN A 31 -1.60 -12.78 3.05
C ASN A 31 -2.77 -13.67 3.52
N MET A 32 -2.75 -14.98 3.25
CA MET A 32 -3.76 -15.91 3.78
C MET A 32 -3.70 -16.07 5.31
N MET A 33 -2.51 -16.08 5.91
CA MET A 33 -2.39 -16.10 7.39
C MET A 33 -2.85 -14.78 8.02
N ILE A 34 -2.61 -13.64 7.35
CA ILE A 34 -3.07 -12.32 7.79
C ILE A 34 -4.61 -12.26 7.72
N GLN A 35 -5.23 -12.63 6.60
CA GLN A 35 -6.69 -12.64 6.48
C GLN A 35 -7.36 -13.59 7.47
N LYS A 36 -6.80 -14.78 7.70
CA LYS A 36 -7.35 -15.75 8.65
C LYS A 36 -7.26 -15.27 10.11
N ASN A 37 -6.17 -14.61 10.51
CA ASN A 37 -6.05 -14.01 11.85
C ASN A 37 -7.02 -12.83 12.05
N ILE A 38 -7.31 -12.07 10.98
CA ILE A 38 -8.28 -10.98 11.02
C ILE A 38 -9.71 -11.51 11.21
N GLU A 39 -10.10 -12.58 10.49
CA GLU A 39 -11.41 -13.21 10.68
C GLU A 39 -11.60 -13.80 12.08
N ASP A 40 -10.57 -14.45 12.64
CA ASP A 40 -10.64 -15.03 13.99
C ASP A 40 -10.72 -13.93 15.07
N THR A 41 -10.00 -12.80 14.90
CA THR A 41 -10.06 -11.66 15.84
C THR A 41 -11.43 -10.96 15.79
N LEU A 42 -12.03 -10.80 14.60
CA LEU A 42 -13.38 -10.23 14.45
C LEU A 42 -14.49 -11.14 14.99
N ARG A 43 -14.26 -12.46 15.03
CA ARG A 43 -15.19 -13.44 15.61
C ARG A 43 -15.24 -13.38 17.13
N ASP A 44 -14.12 -13.10 17.78
CA ASP A 44 -14.04 -12.95 19.23
C ASP A 44 -14.66 -11.63 19.71
N VAL A 45 -14.58 -10.55 18.92
CA VAL A 45 -15.20 -9.26 19.24
C VAL A 45 -16.74 -9.31 19.15
N LYS A 46 -17.31 -10.07 18.21
CA LYS A 46 -18.77 -10.26 18.08
C LYS A 46 -19.41 -11.05 19.24
N ASN A 47 -18.62 -11.72 20.07
CA ASN A 47 -19.13 -12.47 21.24
C ASN A 47 -19.15 -11.65 22.53
N VAL A 48 -18.79 -10.36 22.49
CA VAL A 48 -18.84 -9.45 23.65
C VAL A 48 -20.05 -8.50 23.54
N GLU A 49 -21.24 -9.05 23.31
CA GLU A 49 -22.49 -8.32 23.58
C GLU A 49 -23.01 -8.67 24.97
N ASN A 50 -22.63 -7.86 25.97
CA ASN A 50 -23.45 -7.73 27.17
C ASN A 50 -23.35 -6.30 27.74
N PRO A 51 -24.24 -5.38 27.35
CA PRO A 51 -24.23 -4.00 27.85
C PRO A 51 -25.05 -3.93 29.14
N SER A 52 -24.50 -4.39 30.26
CA SER A 52 -25.14 -4.14 31.57
C SER A 52 -24.19 -4.30 32.75
N ALA A 53 -23.14 -3.48 32.83
CA ALA A 53 -22.43 -3.22 34.08
C ALA A 53 -21.58 -1.94 34.02
N LEU A 54 -22.19 -0.76 33.91
CA LEU A 54 -21.49 0.49 34.23
C LEU A 54 -22.49 1.44 34.89
N ASN A 55 -22.52 1.39 36.21
CA ASN A 55 -23.07 2.48 37.01
C ASN A 55 -22.12 2.75 38.18
N GLN A 56 -21.78 4.02 38.32
CA GLN A 56 -21.20 4.69 39.49
C GLN A 56 -19.71 4.43 39.80
N THR A 57 -18.89 5.45 39.57
CA THR A 57 -18.47 6.39 40.62
C THR A 57 -17.90 7.67 39.99
N GLY A 58 -18.28 8.82 40.55
CA GLY A 58 -17.77 10.12 40.16
C GLY A 58 -16.33 10.31 40.60
N ALA A 59 -15.47 10.64 39.64
CA ALA A 59 -14.24 11.37 39.82
C ALA A 59 -13.96 12.08 38.49
N GLU A 60 -13.85 13.41 38.50
CA GLU A 60 -13.31 14.15 37.36
C GLU A 60 -11.88 13.67 37.10
N PRO A 61 -11.54 13.13 35.91
CA PRO A 61 -10.16 12.77 35.64
C PRO A 61 -9.37 14.03 35.26
N ASN A 62 -8.27 14.24 35.99
CA ASN A 62 -7.23 15.19 35.68
C ASN A 62 -6.84 15.13 34.19
N MET A 63 -6.88 16.29 33.52
CA MET A 63 -6.22 16.54 32.24
C MET A 63 -4.71 16.27 32.38
N GLY A 64 -4.26 15.14 31.88
CA GLY A 64 -2.85 14.75 31.86
C GLY A 64 -2.46 14.27 30.47
N PHE A 65 -1.66 15.09 29.77
CA PHE A 65 -1.04 14.83 28.47
C PHE A 65 -0.18 13.54 28.48
N SER A 66 -0.82 12.38 28.32
CA SER A 66 -0.20 11.05 28.49
C SER A 66 -0.33 10.16 27.25
N GLU A 67 -1.04 10.59 26.21
CA GLU A 67 -1.69 9.65 25.28
C GLU A 67 -0.99 9.50 23.93
N ASN A 68 -0.30 10.54 23.40
CA ASN A 68 0.59 10.39 22.23
C ASN A 68 1.62 9.27 22.42
N ASN A 69 2.07 9.10 23.67
CA ASN A 69 3.05 8.10 24.04
C ASN A 69 2.61 6.69 23.68
N ASP A 70 1.33 6.38 23.59
CA ASP A 70 0.88 5.02 23.29
C ASP A 70 0.99 4.70 21.79
N ILE A 71 0.62 5.64 20.90
CA ILE A 71 0.84 5.51 19.46
C ILE A 71 2.35 5.34 19.16
N ILE A 72 3.18 6.21 19.75
CA ILE A 72 4.64 6.17 19.57
C ILE A 72 5.23 4.87 20.13
N LYS A 73 4.80 4.38 21.30
CA LYS A 73 5.27 3.09 21.85
C LYS A 73 4.96 1.92 20.92
N ILE A 74 3.76 1.89 20.33
CA ILE A 74 3.36 0.83 19.38
C ILE A 74 4.30 0.87 18.17
N LEU A 75 4.59 2.06 17.63
CA LEU A 75 5.54 2.22 16.52
C LEU A 75 6.98 1.87 16.93
N ASP A 76 7.52 2.41 18.01
CA ASP A 76 8.89 2.20 18.49
C ASP A 76 9.23 0.71 18.66
N SER A 77 8.30 -0.06 19.21
CA SER A 77 8.47 -1.49 19.47
C SER A 77 8.35 -2.38 18.23
N SER A 78 8.04 -1.79 17.07
CA SER A 78 7.89 -2.51 15.81
C SER A 78 9.20 -2.60 15.00
N LYS A 79 9.43 -3.78 14.41
CA LYS A 79 10.57 -3.99 13.49
C LYS A 79 10.20 -3.78 12.02
N GLU A 80 8.95 -4.04 11.68
CA GLU A 80 8.42 -3.97 10.33
C GLU A 80 7.08 -3.23 10.37
N VAL A 81 7.01 -2.11 9.64
CA VAL A 81 5.81 -1.29 9.48
C VAL A 81 5.51 -1.18 8.00
N TYR A 82 4.25 -1.34 7.64
CA TYR A 82 3.79 -1.14 6.26
C TYR A 82 2.73 -0.06 6.21
N LEU A 83 2.73 0.75 5.15
CA LEU A 83 1.72 1.76 4.90
C LEU A 83 0.75 1.24 3.82
N GLU A 84 -0.53 1.40 4.08
CA GLU A 84 -1.67 1.03 3.22
C GLU A 84 -2.46 2.31 2.89
N SER A 85 -2.90 2.46 1.64
CA SER A 85 -3.85 3.49 1.25
C SER A 85 -5.25 2.87 1.16
N ILE A 86 -6.02 2.94 2.25
CA ILE A 86 -7.27 2.21 2.42
C ILE A 86 -8.31 2.58 1.37
N SER A 87 -8.42 3.86 1.06
CA SER A 87 -9.44 4.39 0.15
C SER A 87 -8.99 4.43 -1.31
N GLY A 88 -7.72 4.12 -1.63
CA GLY A 88 -7.17 4.38 -2.95
C GLY A 88 -6.36 3.25 -3.57
N ALA A 89 -5.75 2.39 -2.76
CA ALA A 89 -4.86 1.33 -3.23
C ALA A 89 -4.46 0.34 -2.11
N ASP A 90 -4.84 -0.94 -2.25
CA ASP A 90 -4.50 -2.02 -1.29
C ASP A 90 -3.02 -2.48 -1.36
N TYR A 91 -2.12 -1.69 -1.96
CA TYR A 91 -0.69 -1.99 -1.92
C TYR A 91 -0.09 -1.66 -0.57
N LEU A 92 0.48 -2.67 0.09
CA LEU A 92 1.29 -2.46 1.29
C LEU A 92 2.72 -2.06 0.90
N VAL A 93 3.13 -0.85 1.32
CA VAL A 93 4.50 -0.38 1.13
C VAL A 93 5.30 -0.49 2.42
N TYR A 94 6.49 -1.10 2.38
CA TYR A 94 7.33 -1.29 3.56
C TYR A 94 8.02 0.02 3.93
N LEU A 95 7.81 0.48 5.16
CA LEU A 95 8.46 1.67 5.69
C LEU A 95 9.84 1.31 6.21
N GLY A 96 10.86 1.88 5.57
CA GLY A 96 12.22 1.80 6.07
C GLY A 96 12.38 2.53 7.42
N LYS A 97 13.54 2.35 8.07
CA LYS A 97 13.83 2.99 9.36
C LYS A 97 13.65 4.51 9.33
N GLU A 98 14.09 5.15 8.24
CA GLU A 98 14.04 6.61 8.07
C GLU A 98 12.59 7.12 8.02
N GLU A 99 11.75 6.50 7.20
CA GLU A 99 10.34 6.90 7.04
C GLU A 99 9.52 6.62 8.28
N LYS A 100 9.77 5.49 8.95
CA LYS A 100 9.21 5.18 10.26
C LYS A 100 9.56 6.29 11.27
N SER A 101 10.83 6.68 11.35
CA SER A 101 11.30 7.73 12.28
C SER A 101 10.64 9.08 11.97
N LYS A 102 10.45 9.41 10.69
CA LYS A 102 9.77 10.63 10.27
C LYS A 102 8.30 10.64 10.69
N ILE A 103 7.61 9.50 10.56
CA ILE A 103 6.22 9.37 11.00
C ILE A 103 6.12 9.46 12.53
N GLU A 104 7.07 8.86 13.26
CA GLU A 104 7.16 9.00 14.72
C GLU A 104 7.36 10.45 15.15
N GLU A 105 8.20 11.22 14.44
CA GLU A 105 8.38 12.66 14.68
C GLU A 105 7.07 13.43 14.45
N LEU A 106 6.40 13.22 13.31
CA LEU A 106 5.12 13.85 13.00
C LEU A 106 4.04 13.56 14.05
N LEU A 107 3.98 12.33 14.55
CA LEU A 107 3.01 11.90 15.56
C LEU A 107 3.34 12.42 16.96
N SER A 108 4.62 12.68 17.26
CA SER A 108 5.05 13.17 18.57
C SER A 108 4.57 14.59 18.85
N ASP A 109 4.40 15.38 17.80
CA ASP A 109 4.02 16.79 17.86
C ASP A 109 2.49 17.01 17.91
N LEU A 110 1.69 15.96 17.75
CA LEU A 110 0.23 16.07 17.71
C LEU A 110 -0.40 16.52 19.02
N ALA A 111 -1.40 17.39 18.95
CA ALA A 111 -2.33 17.55 20.07
C ALA A 111 -3.45 16.51 19.93
N ILE A 112 -3.53 15.56 20.87
CA ILE A 112 -4.58 14.53 20.85
C ILE A 112 -5.48 14.58 22.07
N ASP A 113 -6.77 14.36 21.82
CA ASP A 113 -7.79 14.19 22.84
C ASP A 113 -8.44 12.81 22.69
N ASN A 114 -8.65 12.08 23.79
CA ASN A 114 -9.38 10.80 23.74
C ASN A 114 -10.77 10.97 23.11
N ALA A 115 -11.05 10.16 22.09
CA ALA A 115 -12.41 10.04 21.59
C ALA A 115 -13.23 9.18 22.56
N SER A 116 -14.35 9.73 23.05
CA SER A 116 -15.28 9.00 23.93
C SER A 116 -15.98 7.82 23.22
N GLN A 117 -15.91 7.78 21.88
CA GLN A 117 -16.50 6.75 21.06
C GLN A 117 -15.42 6.06 20.22
N LEU A 118 -15.48 4.73 20.20
CA LEU A 118 -14.65 3.91 19.32
C LEU A 118 -15.19 3.99 17.90
N ILE A 119 -14.37 4.46 16.95
CA ILE A 119 -14.73 4.57 15.54
C ILE A 119 -14.00 3.45 14.80
N ILE A 120 -14.73 2.41 14.36
CA ILE A 120 -14.17 1.16 13.78
C ILE A 120 -14.52 1.02 12.29
N ASP A 121 -15.13 2.03 11.68
CA ASP A 121 -15.53 1.93 10.29
C ASP A 121 -14.34 2.31 9.38
N GLU A 122 -13.75 1.29 8.74
CA GLU A 122 -12.56 1.43 7.90
C GLU A 122 -12.77 2.39 6.70
N GLN A 123 -14.02 2.63 6.29
CA GLN A 123 -14.34 3.53 5.18
C GLN A 123 -14.08 5.02 5.50
N TYR A 124 -13.86 5.37 6.77
CA TYR A 124 -13.55 6.73 7.20
C TYR A 124 -12.04 7.05 7.20
N TYR A 125 -11.20 6.08 6.84
CA TYR A 125 -9.76 6.21 6.94
C TYR A 125 -9.09 6.25 5.56
N ASN A 126 -8.10 7.12 5.41
CA ASN A 126 -7.35 7.30 4.17
C ASN A 126 -6.11 6.39 4.12
N PHE A 127 -5.46 6.20 5.28
CA PHE A 127 -4.27 5.39 5.41
C PHE A 127 -4.31 4.50 6.65
N ALA A 128 -3.57 3.40 6.60
CA ALA A 128 -3.25 2.58 7.76
C ALA A 128 -1.75 2.24 7.82
N LEU A 129 -1.22 2.22 9.04
CA LEU A 129 0.08 1.62 9.36
C LEU A 129 -0.14 0.23 9.93
N HIS A 130 0.38 -0.79 9.24
CA HIS A 130 0.35 -2.17 9.68
C HIS A 130 1.61 -2.49 10.46
N ILE A 131 1.42 -2.94 11.70
CA ILE A 131 2.50 -3.23 12.63
C ILE A 131 2.61 -4.74 12.76
N GLN A 132 3.42 -5.32 11.87
CA GLN A 132 3.53 -6.75 11.59
C GLN A 132 3.69 -7.62 12.84
N ASN A 133 4.57 -7.21 13.77
CA ASN A 133 4.87 -8.03 14.95
C ASN A 133 3.79 -7.97 16.03
N GLN A 134 2.86 -7.02 15.95
CA GLN A 134 1.81 -6.79 16.94
C GLN A 134 0.42 -7.09 16.41
N ASN A 135 0.29 -7.46 15.12
CA ASN A 135 -0.99 -7.64 14.43
C ASN A 135 -1.95 -6.46 14.68
N THR A 136 -1.40 -5.25 14.72
CA THR A 136 -2.10 -4.01 15.06
C THR A 136 -2.06 -3.08 13.86
N LYS A 137 -3.14 -2.32 13.63
CA LYS A 137 -3.20 -1.26 12.64
C LYS A 137 -3.41 0.08 13.33
N ILE A 138 -2.76 1.12 12.82
CA ILE A 138 -3.04 2.51 13.17
C ILE A 138 -3.67 3.17 11.95
N PHE A 139 -4.91 3.61 12.08
CA PHE A 139 -5.71 4.19 11.02
C PHE A 139 -5.72 5.72 11.13
N PHE A 140 -5.69 6.40 9.98
CA PHE A 140 -5.62 7.85 9.85
C PHE A 140 -6.84 8.35 9.07
N GLY A 141 -7.73 9.08 9.76
CA GLY A 141 -8.96 9.64 9.20
C GLY A 141 -8.84 11.12 8.86
N GLU A 142 -9.97 11.83 8.83
CA GLU A 142 -10.01 13.28 8.62
C GLU A 142 -9.70 14.07 9.90
N ASP A 143 -10.16 13.58 11.05
CA ASP A 143 -10.00 14.19 12.37
C ASP A 143 -9.79 13.16 13.49
N VAL A 144 -9.57 11.88 13.14
CA VAL A 144 -9.41 10.78 14.09
C VAL A 144 -8.24 9.89 13.73
N ILE A 145 -7.49 9.47 14.75
CA ILE A 145 -6.56 8.33 14.69
C ILE A 145 -7.14 7.16 15.49
N PHE A 146 -7.11 5.95 14.93
CA PHE A 146 -7.57 4.73 15.61
C PHE A 146 -6.48 3.67 15.67
N THR A 147 -6.18 3.14 16.86
CA THR A 147 -5.08 2.17 17.09
C THR A 147 -5.56 0.71 17.19
N GLY A 148 -6.82 0.43 16.83
CA GLY A 148 -7.44 -0.88 17.05
C GLY A 148 -8.09 -1.03 18.44
N SER A 149 -7.58 -0.33 19.45
CA SER A 149 -8.08 -0.38 20.83
C SER A 149 -8.59 0.95 21.36
N ALA A 150 -8.16 2.08 20.77
CA ALA A 150 -8.55 3.42 21.17
C ALA A 150 -8.65 4.35 19.95
N SER A 151 -9.51 5.34 20.05
CA SER A 151 -9.67 6.42 19.07
C SER A 151 -9.26 7.74 19.71
N TYR A 152 -8.61 8.59 18.93
CA TYR A 152 -8.09 9.89 19.36
C TYR A 152 -8.56 10.97 18.39
N TRP A 153 -9.21 12.01 18.89
CA TRP A 153 -9.49 13.22 18.13
C TRP A 153 -8.19 14.00 17.96
N VAL A 154 -7.95 14.44 16.75
CA VAL A 154 -6.80 15.23 16.35
C VAL A 154 -7.31 16.44 15.59
N ASP A 155 -6.64 17.58 15.73
CA ASP A 155 -6.96 18.75 14.90
C ASP A 155 -6.86 18.38 13.41
N SER A 156 -7.89 18.71 12.64
CA SER A 156 -7.98 18.32 11.24
C SER A 156 -6.85 18.92 10.39
N GLU A 157 -6.35 20.11 10.70
CA GLU A 157 -5.22 20.71 9.98
C GLU A 157 -3.92 19.93 10.24
N GLU A 158 -3.71 19.47 11.47
CA GLU A 158 -2.57 18.59 11.82
C GLU A 158 -2.67 17.25 11.08
N LEU A 159 -3.85 16.63 11.09
CA LEU A 159 -4.05 15.32 10.46
C LEU A 159 -4.00 15.39 8.92
N ILE A 160 -4.40 16.51 8.31
CA ILE A 160 -4.19 16.78 6.87
C ILE A 160 -2.70 16.78 6.53
N ASN A 161 -1.86 17.42 7.35
CA ASN A 161 -0.41 17.47 7.10
C ASN A 161 0.23 16.08 7.22
N ILE A 162 -0.17 15.29 8.22
CA ILE A 162 0.30 13.91 8.38
C ILE A 162 -0.14 13.06 7.19
N THR A 163 -1.42 13.14 6.82
CA THR A 163 -1.99 12.38 5.69
C THR A 163 -1.29 12.72 4.39
N ALA A 164 -0.97 13.99 4.13
CA ALA A 164 -0.20 14.42 2.96
C ALA A 164 1.23 13.85 2.94
N GLU A 165 1.89 13.78 4.10
CA GLU A 165 3.22 13.17 4.20
C GLU A 165 3.17 11.64 4.06
N LEU A 166 2.13 10.98 4.56
CA LEU A 166 1.87 9.55 4.31
C LEU A 166 1.65 9.30 2.81
N GLU A 167 0.84 10.10 2.13
CA GLU A 167 0.62 10.00 0.68
C GLU A 167 1.93 10.17 -0.10
N LYS A 168 2.75 11.15 0.26
CA LYS A 168 4.07 11.37 -0.36
C LYS A 168 5.01 10.17 -0.18
N ILE A 169 5.07 9.59 1.02
CA ILE A 169 5.84 8.37 1.28
C ILE A 169 5.29 7.23 0.42
N TYR A 170 3.97 7.04 0.40
CA TYR A 170 3.30 6.01 -0.37
C TYR A 170 3.64 6.11 -1.86
N LEU A 171 3.42 7.28 -2.47
CA LEU A 171 3.70 7.55 -3.88
C LEU A 171 5.18 7.36 -4.22
N LYS A 172 6.10 7.76 -3.34
CA LYS A 172 7.53 7.50 -3.52
C LYS A 172 7.78 5.99 -3.68
N HIS A 173 7.25 5.16 -2.79
CA HIS A 173 7.42 3.70 -2.85
C HIS A 173 6.76 3.06 -4.07
N VAL A 174 5.57 3.50 -4.46
CA VAL A 174 4.91 2.99 -5.67
C VAL A 174 5.70 3.36 -6.93
N ASN A 175 6.20 4.60 -7.02
CA ASN A 175 7.08 5.03 -8.11
C ASN A 175 8.38 4.22 -8.14
N GLU A 176 9.05 4.04 -7.00
CA GLU A 176 10.26 3.22 -6.87
C GLU A 176 10.00 1.75 -7.24
N PHE A 177 8.82 1.23 -6.92
CA PHE A 177 8.41 -0.11 -7.35
C PHE A 177 8.37 -0.22 -8.87
N ILE A 178 7.67 0.70 -9.54
CA ILE A 178 7.55 0.74 -11.01
C ILE A 178 8.93 0.88 -11.65
N GLN A 179 9.74 1.83 -11.18
CA GLN A 179 11.10 2.06 -11.66
C GLN A 179 12.04 0.88 -11.38
N GLY A 180 11.79 0.13 -10.31
CA GLY A 180 12.55 -1.05 -9.93
C GLY A 180 12.20 -2.33 -10.71
N ILE A 181 11.17 -2.32 -11.54
CA ILE A 181 10.83 -3.48 -12.38
C ILE A 181 11.97 -3.70 -13.39
N LYS A 182 12.61 -4.87 -13.32
CA LYS A 182 13.64 -5.30 -14.28
C LYS A 182 12.99 -5.84 -15.54
N SER A 183 12.42 -4.94 -16.31
CA SER A 183 11.56 -5.23 -17.45
C SER A 183 12.28 -5.98 -18.56
N ALA A 184 11.73 -7.13 -18.95
CA ALA A 184 12.18 -7.91 -20.10
C ALA A 184 11.49 -7.44 -21.39
N SER A 185 10.26 -6.94 -21.27
CA SER A 185 9.50 -6.36 -22.37
C SER A 185 8.46 -5.36 -21.88
N LEU A 186 8.06 -4.47 -22.78
CA LEU A 186 6.97 -3.53 -22.57
C LEU A 186 6.03 -3.61 -23.77
N THR A 187 4.73 -3.77 -23.51
CA THR A 187 3.68 -3.68 -24.53
C THR A 187 2.93 -2.37 -24.35
N LEU A 188 2.65 -1.66 -25.45
CA LEU A 188 1.85 -0.45 -25.48
C LEU A 188 0.70 -0.66 -26.48
N GLU A 189 -0.52 -0.41 -26.03
CA GLU A 189 -1.74 -0.62 -26.80
C GLU A 189 -2.60 0.65 -26.82
N THR A 190 -3.20 1.00 -27.95
CA THR A 190 -4.19 2.08 -28.07
C THR A 190 -5.60 1.50 -28.19
N MET A 191 -6.58 2.13 -27.53
CA MET A 191 -7.97 1.68 -27.64
C MET A 191 -8.60 2.07 -28.99
N THR A 192 -8.46 3.34 -29.38
CA THR A 192 -9.17 3.91 -30.54
C THR A 192 -8.65 3.36 -31.88
N GLU A 193 -7.34 3.19 -32.00
CA GLU A 193 -6.69 2.79 -33.26
C GLU A 193 -6.30 1.31 -33.27
N GLY A 194 -6.40 0.62 -32.13
CA GLY A 194 -6.00 -0.79 -31.99
C GLY A 194 -4.51 -1.03 -32.26
N ILE A 195 -3.67 -0.01 -32.13
CA ILE A 195 -2.23 -0.11 -32.34
C ILE A 195 -1.63 -0.87 -31.16
N ARG A 196 -0.79 -1.86 -31.46
CA ARG A 196 -0.02 -2.60 -30.45
C ARG A 196 1.46 -2.59 -30.78
N LEU A 197 2.25 -1.93 -29.93
CA LEU A 197 3.70 -1.87 -30.01
C LEU A 197 4.31 -2.77 -28.93
N ASN A 198 5.31 -3.56 -29.31
CA ASN A 198 6.07 -4.39 -28.37
C ASN A 198 7.53 -3.93 -28.39
N PHE A 199 8.04 -3.58 -27.22
CA PHE A 199 9.40 -3.13 -27.03
C PHE A 199 10.20 -4.21 -26.30
N SER A 200 11.37 -4.56 -26.85
CA SER A 200 12.40 -5.37 -26.20
C SER A 200 13.71 -4.60 -26.02
N ASP A 201 13.79 -3.39 -26.58
CA ASP A 201 14.95 -2.51 -26.42
C ASP A 201 14.97 -1.93 -25.01
N LYS A 202 16.08 -2.14 -24.30
CA LYS A 202 16.20 -1.76 -22.89
C LYS A 202 16.19 -0.26 -22.68
N ASP A 203 16.71 0.53 -23.60
CA ASP A 203 16.79 1.98 -23.46
C ASP A 203 15.40 2.60 -23.68
N ILE A 204 14.63 2.08 -24.64
CA ILE A 204 13.23 2.50 -24.86
C ILE A 204 12.37 2.14 -23.64
N ILE A 205 12.47 0.88 -23.16
CA ILE A 205 11.70 0.44 -22.00
C ILE A 205 12.04 1.30 -20.78
N LYS A 206 13.34 1.53 -20.52
CA LYS A 206 13.79 2.36 -19.42
C LYS A 206 13.26 3.79 -19.54
N SER A 207 13.34 4.41 -20.73
CA SER A 207 12.83 5.76 -20.96
C SER A 207 11.32 5.87 -20.71
N LEU A 208 10.53 4.89 -21.17
CA LEU A 208 9.08 4.88 -20.92
C LEU A 208 8.79 4.65 -19.43
N GLN A 209 9.50 3.75 -18.78
CA GLN A 209 9.33 3.45 -17.36
C GLN A 209 9.70 4.65 -16.46
N GLU A 210 10.78 5.38 -16.79
CA GLU A 210 11.19 6.60 -16.09
C GLU A 210 10.24 7.78 -16.31
N SER A 211 9.45 7.76 -17.39
CA SER A 211 8.43 8.78 -17.63
C SER A 211 7.16 8.60 -16.78
N ILE A 212 7.01 7.45 -16.12
CA ILE A 212 5.91 7.18 -15.20
C ILE A 212 6.23 7.82 -13.86
N VAL A 213 5.51 8.88 -13.53
CA VAL A 213 5.60 9.57 -12.24
C VAL A 213 4.20 9.81 -11.72
N LEU A 214 3.82 9.07 -10.69
CA LEU A 214 2.56 9.25 -9.96
C LEU A 214 2.71 10.38 -8.95
N ASN A 215 1.75 11.29 -8.89
CA ASN A 215 1.82 12.48 -8.03
C ASN A 215 0.66 12.62 -7.04
N ARG A 216 -0.43 11.87 -7.20
CA ARG A 216 -1.56 11.86 -6.27
C ARG A 216 -2.36 10.56 -6.34
N ILE A 217 -2.91 10.10 -5.23
CA ILE A 217 -3.87 8.99 -5.15
C ILE A 217 -5.29 9.53 -5.40
N ILE A 218 -6.10 8.80 -6.15
CA ILE A 218 -7.50 9.14 -6.41
C ILE A 218 -8.40 8.17 -5.62
N TYR A 219 -9.09 8.72 -4.61
CA TYR A 219 -9.85 7.94 -3.63
C TYR A 219 -11.30 7.65 -3.99
N ASP A 220 -11.90 8.43 -4.89
CA ASP A 220 -13.33 8.28 -5.18
C ASP A 220 -13.68 8.73 -6.59
N ARG A 221 -13.78 7.77 -7.52
CA ARG A 221 -14.43 7.97 -8.81
C ARG A 221 -15.03 6.67 -9.35
N THR A 222 -16.22 6.80 -9.93
CA THR A 222 -16.76 5.86 -10.93
C THR A 222 -15.95 6.02 -12.22
N ILE A 223 -14.77 5.42 -12.26
CA ILE A 223 -13.92 5.44 -13.45
C ILE A 223 -14.43 4.38 -14.42
N PRO A 224 -14.75 4.73 -15.68
CA PRO A 224 -15.21 3.76 -16.66
C PRO A 224 -14.15 2.67 -16.84
N SER A 225 -14.50 1.43 -16.48
CA SER A 225 -13.56 0.30 -16.51
C SER A 225 -13.07 -0.06 -17.92
N GLU A 226 -13.80 0.38 -18.95
CA GLU A 226 -13.60 -0.02 -20.35
C GLU A 226 -12.99 1.06 -21.25
N GLN A 227 -12.97 2.34 -20.85
CA GLN A 227 -12.42 3.41 -21.69
C GLN A 227 -10.99 3.77 -21.27
N TYR A 228 -10.07 3.76 -22.24
CA TYR A 228 -8.68 4.19 -22.05
C TYR A 228 -8.08 4.78 -23.32
N LEU A 229 -7.11 5.69 -23.18
CA LEU A 229 -6.27 6.16 -24.28
C LEU A 229 -5.20 5.12 -24.62
N TYR A 230 -4.49 4.66 -23.59
CA TYR A 230 -3.36 3.75 -23.73
C TYR A 230 -3.35 2.69 -22.63
N LYS A 231 -2.90 1.49 -22.98
CA LYS A 231 -2.60 0.43 -22.02
C LYS A 231 -1.15 0.02 -22.16
N MET A 232 -0.38 0.21 -21.10
CA MET A 232 1.02 -0.18 -21.01
C MET A 232 1.14 -1.41 -20.10
N THR A 233 1.79 -2.46 -20.57
CA THR A 233 2.08 -3.66 -19.77
C THR A 233 3.57 -3.84 -19.68
N ILE A 234 4.09 -3.70 -18.46
CA ILE A 234 5.50 -3.88 -18.13
C ILE A 234 5.67 -5.29 -17.60
N THR A 235 6.44 -6.12 -18.30
CA THR A 235 6.62 -7.53 -17.95
C THR A 235 8.07 -7.80 -17.55
N SER A 236 8.25 -8.45 -16.41
CA SER A 236 9.52 -9.06 -15.99
C SER A 236 9.27 -10.50 -15.51
N ASP A 237 10.35 -11.26 -15.30
CA ASP A 237 10.28 -12.65 -14.84
C ASP A 237 9.67 -12.81 -13.43
N ALA A 238 9.64 -11.74 -12.62
CA ALA A 238 9.21 -11.78 -11.23
C ALA A 238 8.10 -10.79 -10.87
N ARG A 239 7.90 -9.75 -11.67
CA ARG A 239 6.97 -8.65 -11.42
C ARG A 239 6.32 -8.21 -12.72
N SER A 240 5.06 -7.84 -12.66
CA SER A 240 4.37 -7.17 -13.78
C SER A 240 3.54 -6.03 -13.25
N ALA A 241 3.45 -4.98 -14.06
CA ALA A 241 2.57 -3.84 -13.81
C ALA A 241 1.78 -3.55 -15.08
N VAL A 242 0.49 -3.29 -14.92
CA VAL A 242 -0.36 -2.84 -16.02
C VAL A 242 -0.82 -1.44 -15.71
N LEU A 243 -0.52 -0.51 -16.61
CA LEU A 243 -0.96 0.87 -16.53
C LEU A 243 -2.00 1.10 -17.62
N VAL A 244 -3.18 1.58 -17.22
CA VAL A 244 -4.27 1.95 -18.12
C VAL A 244 -4.45 3.45 -18.00
N ILE A 245 -4.02 4.20 -19.01
CA ILE A 245 -4.12 5.65 -19.08
C ILE A 245 -5.52 5.98 -19.57
N ILE A 246 -6.33 6.57 -18.69
CA ILE A 246 -7.76 6.83 -18.93
C ILE A 246 -7.94 8.13 -19.69
N ASP A 247 -7.25 9.18 -19.25
CA ASP A 247 -7.20 10.49 -19.88
C ASP A 247 -5.81 11.12 -19.75
N ASP A 248 -5.68 12.42 -20.05
CA ASP A 248 -4.38 13.10 -20.02
C ASP A 248 -3.78 13.31 -18.62
N SER A 249 -4.53 12.99 -17.56
CA SER A 249 -4.20 13.25 -16.15
C SER A 249 -4.37 12.05 -15.23
N VAL A 250 -5.19 11.07 -15.60
CA VAL A 250 -5.55 9.93 -14.75
C VAL A 250 -5.09 8.61 -15.35
N LEU A 251 -4.42 7.78 -14.54
CA LEU A 251 -4.12 6.40 -14.87
C LEU A 251 -4.60 5.44 -13.79
N ARG A 252 -4.97 4.24 -14.22
CA ARG A 252 -5.13 3.07 -13.35
C ARG A 252 -3.85 2.26 -13.38
N LEU A 253 -3.31 1.93 -12.22
CA LEU A 253 -2.18 1.03 -12.06
C LEU A 253 -2.68 -0.25 -11.42
N SER A 254 -2.41 -1.37 -12.08
CA SER A 254 -2.62 -2.70 -11.55
C SER A 254 -1.29 -3.39 -11.25
N ILE A 255 -1.10 -3.78 -9.99
CA ILE A 255 0.04 -4.55 -9.51
C ILE A 255 -0.50 -5.78 -8.78
N ILE A 256 -0.08 -6.98 -9.20
CA ILE A 256 -0.48 -8.26 -8.56
C ILE A 256 -2.01 -8.49 -8.58
N GLY A 257 -2.76 -7.75 -9.41
CA GLY A 257 -4.21 -7.91 -9.57
C GLY A 257 -5.06 -6.96 -8.72
N GLU A 258 -4.45 -6.14 -7.86
CA GLU A 258 -5.13 -5.01 -7.24
C GLU A 258 -5.11 -3.82 -8.20
N ASP A 259 -6.16 -3.00 -8.22
CA ASP A 259 -6.28 -1.80 -9.05
C ASP A 259 -6.27 -0.56 -8.16
N ALA A 260 -5.55 0.46 -8.59
CA ALA A 260 -5.48 1.76 -7.93
C ALA A 260 -5.41 2.88 -8.95
N TYR A 261 -5.88 4.06 -8.59
CA TYR A 261 -5.98 5.20 -9.50
C TYR A 261 -5.14 6.37 -9.03
N PHE A 262 -4.46 6.99 -9.99
CA PHE A 262 -3.48 8.03 -9.71
C PHE A 262 -3.60 9.18 -10.70
N GLU A 263 -3.38 10.38 -10.21
CA GLU A 263 -2.91 11.47 -11.06
C GLU A 263 -1.42 11.21 -11.38
N TYR A 264 -1.00 11.58 -12.58
CA TYR A 264 0.37 11.36 -13.04
C TYR A 264 0.91 12.55 -13.84
N GLU A 265 2.23 12.64 -13.96
CA GLU A 265 2.89 13.74 -14.65
C GLU A 265 2.70 13.67 -16.18
N PRO A 266 2.47 14.80 -16.88
CA PRO A 266 2.24 14.84 -18.34
C PRO A 266 3.36 14.26 -19.21
N GLY A 267 4.56 14.05 -18.63
CA GLY A 267 5.71 13.47 -19.32
C GLY A 267 5.44 12.09 -19.91
N LEU A 268 4.62 11.26 -19.24
CA LEU A 268 4.28 9.91 -19.70
C LEU A 268 3.57 9.91 -21.05
N ILE A 269 2.53 10.75 -21.20
CA ILE A 269 1.79 10.83 -22.47
C ILE A 269 2.64 11.37 -23.59
N SER A 270 3.47 12.37 -23.30
CA SER A 270 4.39 12.94 -24.28
C SER A 270 5.38 11.88 -24.77
N ALA A 271 5.89 11.05 -23.86
CA ALA A 271 6.77 9.93 -24.20
C ALA A 271 6.04 8.89 -25.05
N ILE A 272 4.84 8.46 -24.67
CA ILE A 272 4.03 7.49 -25.41
C ILE A 272 3.73 7.97 -26.84
N ARG A 273 3.28 9.22 -27.00
CA ARG A 273 2.95 9.82 -28.30
C ARG A 273 4.18 9.95 -29.21
N SER A 274 5.39 9.93 -28.68
CA SER A 274 6.60 9.92 -29.52
C SER A 274 6.83 8.59 -30.26
N TYR A 275 6.23 7.50 -29.77
CA TYR A 275 6.35 6.15 -30.35
C TYR A 275 5.13 5.72 -31.18
N ILE A 276 3.98 6.36 -30.97
CA ILE A 276 2.75 6.12 -31.72
C ILE A 276 2.62 7.24 -32.76
N LYS A 277 2.88 6.90 -34.02
CA LYS A 277 2.77 7.82 -35.17
C LYS A 277 1.46 7.65 -35.91
#